data_AF-A0A8J6HW45-F1
#
_entry.id   AF-A0A8J6HW45-F1
#
_cell.length_a   1.000
_cell.length_b   1.000
_cell.length_c   1.000
_cell.angle_alpha   90.00
_cell.angle_beta   90.00
_cell.angle_gamma   90.00
#
_symmetry.space_group_name_H-M   'P 1'
#
loop_
_entity.id
_entity.type
_entity.pdbx_description
1 polymer ?
#
loop_
_entity_poly.entity_id
_entity_poly.type
_entity_poly.pdbx_seq_one_letter_code
_entity_poly.pdbx_strand_id
1 'polypeptide(L)'
;MNLIWPECRATGFLVGQNMIAISSAQNNASTSRKDTEAHCVWYGECNVTPTGLTQYCPYDGPAKILTNTTALDSLSKWCPHLVPAPGQSLAACCDAAQVATFAKSIQLAANFLKRCPSCMMNLARHLCDLTCGVDQTNFMDIVETKNNSKGQEYITAIDLYITNDYLNGTWRWI
;
A
#
# COMPACT_ATOMS: atom_id res chain seq x y z
N MET A 1 2.28 -33.28 0.48
CA MET A 1 2.61 -33.32 -0.96
C MET A 1 3.04 -31.93 -1.36
N ASN A 2 4.31 -31.80 -1.72
CA ASN A 2 4.98 -30.55 -2.04
C ASN A 2 4.39 -29.93 -3.31
N LEU A 3 3.81 -28.75 -3.21
CA LEU A 3 3.58 -27.86 -4.34
C LEU A 3 4.54 -26.68 -4.19
N ILE A 4 5.82 -26.96 -4.47
CA ILE A 4 6.79 -25.95 -4.86
C ILE A 4 6.25 -25.42 -6.19
N TRP A 5 5.73 -24.19 -6.21
CA TRP A 5 5.43 -23.49 -7.46
C TRP A 5 6.77 -23.05 -8.06
N PRO A 6 7.32 -23.72 -9.09
CA PRO A 6 8.64 -23.41 -9.62
C PRO A 6 8.61 -22.21 -10.60
N GLU A 7 7.44 -21.59 -10.80
CA GLU A 7 7.23 -20.55 -11.81
C GLU A 7 6.99 -19.13 -11.24
N CYS A 8 7.21 -18.92 -9.93
CA CYS A 8 7.50 -17.58 -9.40
C CYS A 8 9.01 -17.27 -9.43
N ARG A 9 9.78 -17.91 -10.31
CA ARG A 9 11.13 -17.48 -10.61
C ARG A 9 11.03 -16.45 -11.73
N ALA A 10 11.31 -15.20 -11.38
CA ALA A 10 11.36 -14.04 -12.26
C ALA A 10 12.03 -14.34 -13.62
N THR A 11 11.25 -14.78 -14.61
CA THR A 11 11.61 -14.71 -16.02
C THR A 11 10.84 -13.54 -16.61
N GLY A 12 11.60 -12.51 -16.97
CA GLY A 12 11.13 -11.16 -17.25
C GLY A 12 9.90 -11.08 -18.14
N PHE A 13 8.83 -10.52 -17.57
CA PHE A 13 7.95 -9.64 -18.31
C PHE A 13 8.57 -8.24 -18.18
N LEU A 14 9.12 -7.72 -19.29
CA LEU A 14 9.70 -6.37 -19.38
C LEU A 14 8.58 -5.31 -19.33
N VAL A 15 7.92 -5.17 -18.18
CA VAL A 15 7.13 -4.00 -17.84
C VAL A 15 7.90 -3.28 -16.72
N GLY A 16 8.70 -2.28 -17.13
CA GLY A 16 9.35 -1.24 -16.31
C GLY A 16 9.73 -1.58 -14.86
N GLN A 17 11.04 -1.75 -14.61
CA GLN A 17 11.67 -2.04 -13.31
C GLN A 17 11.56 -0.97 -12.21
N ASN A 18 10.50 -0.15 -12.17
CA ASN A 18 10.47 1.08 -11.38
C ASN A 18 9.24 1.25 -10.47
N MET A 19 8.56 0.15 -10.17
CA MET A 19 7.60 0.10 -9.05
C MET A 19 8.35 -0.32 -7.78
N ILE A 20 7.82 0.02 -6.60
CA ILE A 20 8.20 -0.74 -5.39
C ILE A 20 7.92 -2.21 -5.71
N ALA A 21 8.97 -3.03 -5.71
CA ALA A 21 8.85 -4.45 -5.96
C ALA A 21 8.24 -5.11 -4.72
N ILE A 22 7.14 -5.83 -4.89
CA ILE A 22 6.72 -6.79 -3.86
C ILE A 22 7.67 -7.99 -4.04
N SER A 23 8.68 -8.10 -3.17
CA SER A 23 9.71 -9.14 -3.22
C SER A 23 9.09 -10.52 -3.03
N SER A 24 8.14 -10.64 -2.10
CA SER A 24 7.29 -11.79 -1.94
C SER A 24 5.89 -11.42 -1.44
N ALA A 25 4.89 -12.19 -1.90
CA ALA A 25 3.56 -12.24 -1.32
C ALA A 25 3.35 -13.65 -0.76
N GLN A 26 3.45 -13.81 0.55
CA GLN A 26 3.33 -15.12 1.21
C GLN A 26 1.91 -15.33 1.74
N ASN A 27 1.28 -16.45 1.39
CA ASN A 27 -0.05 -16.86 1.85
C ASN A 27 0.05 -17.82 3.04
N ASN A 28 0.77 -17.44 4.10
CA ASN A 28 0.75 -18.22 5.32
C ASN A 28 -0.41 -17.71 6.19
N ALA A 29 -1.40 -18.57 6.48
CA ALA A 29 -2.53 -18.27 7.37
C ALA A 29 -2.11 -17.84 8.80
N SER A 30 -0.81 -17.84 9.09
CA SER A 30 -0.20 -17.61 10.40
C SER A 30 0.62 -16.31 10.50
N THR A 31 0.66 -15.42 9.49
CA THR A 31 1.57 -14.25 9.44
C THR A 31 0.92 -12.89 9.68
N SER A 32 -0.30 -12.80 10.23
CA SER A 32 -0.71 -11.55 10.87
C SER A 32 0.19 -11.37 12.09
N ARG A 33 1.31 -10.67 11.89
CA ARG A 33 2.17 -10.26 12.99
C ARG A 33 1.39 -9.20 13.71
N LYS A 34 0.88 -9.52 14.88
CA LYS A 34 0.37 -8.49 15.77
C LYS A 34 1.59 -7.93 16.48
N ASP A 35 2.23 -6.94 15.89
CA ASP A 35 3.30 -6.24 16.58
C ASP A 35 2.71 -5.57 17.84
N THR A 36 3.48 -5.55 18.92
CA THR A 36 3.10 -4.99 20.21
C THR A 36 2.78 -3.49 20.13
N GLU A 37 3.33 -2.80 19.13
CA GLU A 37 2.99 -1.43 18.76
C GLU A 37 2.87 -1.34 17.23
N ALA A 38 1.65 -1.42 16.69
CA ALA A 38 1.42 -1.26 15.27
C ALA A 38 1.91 0.14 14.81
N HIS A 39 2.82 0.18 13.84
CA HIS A 39 3.44 1.40 13.34
C HIS A 39 3.46 1.43 11.80
N CYS A 40 3.88 2.56 11.26
CA CYS A 40 4.01 2.74 9.83
C CYS A 40 5.29 2.10 9.32
N VAL A 41 5.30 1.74 8.03
CA VAL A 41 6.50 1.27 7.30
C VAL A 41 7.07 2.38 6.41
N TRP A 42 6.23 3.33 6.01
CA TRP A 42 6.65 4.49 5.24
C TRP A 42 5.92 5.77 5.64
N TYR A 43 6.52 6.90 5.26
CA TYR A 43 5.87 8.21 5.37
C TYR A 43 6.57 9.24 4.47
N GLY A 44 5.82 9.83 3.55
CA GLY A 44 6.30 10.82 2.57
C GLY A 44 6.86 10.22 1.28
N GLU A 45 7.13 11.10 0.33
CA GLU A 45 7.66 10.78 -1.00
C GLU A 45 9.15 11.18 -1.09
N CYS A 46 10.04 10.22 -1.42
CA CYS A 46 11.49 10.44 -1.40
C CYS A 46 12.19 10.32 -2.76
N ASN A 47 11.56 9.65 -3.72
CA ASN A 47 12.12 9.52 -5.05
C ASN A 47 11.02 9.48 -6.12
N VAL A 48 11.38 9.88 -7.33
CA VAL A 48 10.53 9.71 -8.52
C VAL A 48 11.38 9.07 -9.59
N THR A 49 10.90 7.95 -10.11
CA THR A 49 11.59 7.20 -11.16
C THR A 49 11.51 7.94 -12.50
N PRO A 50 12.38 7.64 -13.47
CA PRO A 50 12.32 8.26 -14.81
C PRO A 50 10.96 8.09 -15.51
N THR A 51 10.21 7.05 -15.15
CA THR A 51 8.86 6.76 -15.64
C THR A 51 7.75 7.54 -14.92
N GLY A 52 8.11 8.40 -13.95
CA GLY A 52 7.16 9.21 -13.19
C GLY A 52 6.50 8.49 -12.01
N LEU A 53 6.99 7.31 -11.62
CA LEU A 53 6.48 6.59 -10.44
C LEU A 53 7.17 7.10 -9.19
N THR A 54 6.38 7.52 -8.21
CA THR A 54 6.84 7.95 -6.90
C THR A 54 7.19 6.75 -6.02
N GLN A 55 8.30 6.86 -5.28
CA GLN A 55 8.72 5.91 -4.26
C GLN A 55 8.76 6.60 -2.89
N TYR A 56 8.34 5.87 -1.87
CA TYR A 56 8.16 6.39 -0.52
C TYR A 56 9.43 6.33 0.32
N CYS A 57 9.48 7.18 1.34
CA CYS A 57 10.54 7.19 2.33
C CYS A 57 10.31 6.07 3.36
N PRO A 58 11.36 5.33 3.80
CA PRO A 58 11.24 4.43 4.94
C PRO A 58 10.91 5.22 6.21
N TYR A 59 10.03 4.68 7.04
CA TYR A 59 9.63 5.31 8.30
C TYR A 59 9.10 4.24 9.25
N ASP A 60 9.61 4.21 10.47
CA ASP A 60 9.35 3.18 11.48
C ASP A 60 8.57 3.72 12.70
N GLY A 61 7.89 4.85 12.53
CA GLY A 61 7.24 5.57 13.62
C GLY A 61 5.72 5.42 13.65
N PRO A 62 5.06 6.01 14.66
CA PRO A 62 3.60 5.97 14.74
C PRO A 62 2.94 6.75 13.60
N ALA A 63 1.70 6.40 13.31
CA ALA A 63 0.85 7.14 12.39
C ALA A 63 0.72 8.62 12.81
N LYS A 64 0.70 9.52 11.81
CA LYS A 64 0.66 10.96 12.04
C LYS A 64 -0.73 11.51 11.76
N ILE A 65 -1.12 12.57 12.46
CA ILE A 65 -2.40 13.23 12.24
C ILE A 65 -2.37 13.95 10.89
N LEU A 66 -3.32 13.59 10.03
CA LEU A 66 -3.52 14.23 8.73
C LEU A 66 -4.46 15.42 8.89
N THR A 67 -3.92 16.63 8.66
CA THR A 67 -4.67 17.89 8.80
C THR A 67 -5.06 18.53 7.47
N ASN A 68 -4.49 18.06 6.36
CA ASN A 68 -4.74 18.62 5.04
C ASN A 68 -6.17 18.27 4.57
N THR A 69 -7.00 19.28 4.36
CA THR A 69 -8.41 19.12 4.00
C THR A 69 -8.61 18.40 2.66
N THR A 70 -7.81 18.73 1.63
CA THR A 70 -7.90 18.08 0.32
C THR A 70 -7.55 16.59 0.38
N ALA A 71 -6.57 16.25 1.21
CA ALA A 71 -6.20 14.86 1.46
C ALA A 71 -7.30 14.11 2.23
N LEU A 72 -7.89 14.75 3.25
CA LEU A 72 -9.03 14.21 3.99
C LEU A 72 -10.25 13.96 3.10
N ASP A 73 -10.56 14.89 2.18
CA ASP A 73 -11.65 14.71 1.20
C ASP A 73 -11.38 13.53 0.26
N SER A 74 -10.12 13.38 -0.17
CA SER A 74 -9.70 12.28 -1.03
C SER A 74 -9.81 10.93 -0.31
N LEU A 75 -9.39 10.85 0.95
CA LEU A 75 -9.54 9.65 1.77
C LEU A 75 -11.01 9.38 2.10
N SER A 76 -11.83 10.40 2.33
CA SER A 76 -13.27 10.22 2.53
C SER A 76 -13.96 9.64 1.29
N LYS A 77 -13.50 10.03 0.10
CA LYS A 77 -14.02 9.50 -1.18
C LYS A 77 -13.58 8.07 -1.44
N TRP A 78 -12.30 7.76 -1.25
CA TRP A 78 -11.69 6.50 -1.70
C TRP A 78 -11.52 5.46 -0.60
N CYS A 79 -11.33 5.91 0.63
CA CYS A 79 -10.97 5.11 1.82
C CYS A 79 -11.93 5.39 2.99
N PRO A 80 -13.26 5.31 2.81
CA PRO A 80 -14.22 5.68 3.84
C PRO A 80 -14.07 4.85 5.12
N HIS A 81 -13.48 3.64 5.04
CA HIS A 81 -13.22 2.78 6.20
C HIS A 81 -12.06 3.25 7.09
N LEU A 82 -11.18 4.12 6.59
CA LEU A 82 -10.10 4.71 7.38
C LEU A 82 -10.54 5.96 8.13
N VAL A 83 -11.57 6.66 7.64
CA VAL A 83 -12.00 7.94 8.20
C VAL A 83 -12.76 7.69 9.50
N PRO A 84 -12.31 8.27 10.64
CA PRO A 84 -12.98 8.08 11.92
C PRO A 84 -14.29 8.87 11.97
N ALA A 85 -15.07 8.64 13.02
CA ALA A 85 -16.33 9.36 13.23
C ALA A 85 -16.11 10.89 13.26
N PRO A 86 -17.14 11.69 12.87
CA PRO A 86 -17.04 13.15 12.87
C PRO A 86 -16.53 13.68 14.21
N GLY A 87 -15.58 14.61 14.16
CA GLY A 87 -14.96 15.21 15.35
C GLY A 87 -13.71 14.48 15.87
N GLN A 88 -13.29 13.38 15.24
CA GLN A 88 -12.00 12.75 15.52
C GLN A 88 -10.96 13.08 14.45
N SER A 89 -9.70 13.21 14.86
CA SER A 89 -8.58 13.40 13.94
C SER A 89 -8.21 12.07 13.28
N LEU A 90 -7.98 12.10 11.97
CA LEU A 90 -7.49 10.94 11.23
C LEU A 90 -5.98 10.80 11.42
N ALA A 91 -5.54 9.70 12.03
CA ALA A 91 -4.15 9.27 11.98
C ALA A 91 -3.95 8.40 10.73
N ALA A 92 -2.85 8.61 10.00
CA ALA A 92 -2.53 7.84 8.81
C ALA A 92 -1.01 7.67 8.64
N CYS A 93 -0.61 6.59 7.97
CA CYS A 93 0.77 6.34 7.54
C CYS A 93 1.10 6.96 6.18
N CYS A 94 0.40 8.04 5.82
CA CYS A 94 0.62 8.76 4.57
C CYS A 94 0.47 10.27 4.77
N ASP A 95 1.23 11.05 4.01
CA ASP A 95 1.09 12.50 3.96
C ASP A 95 0.17 12.98 2.82
N ALA A 96 -0.06 14.29 2.75
CA ALA A 96 -0.94 14.87 1.74
C ALA A 96 -0.44 14.65 0.30
N ALA A 97 0.89 14.57 0.08
CA ALA A 97 1.46 14.32 -1.24
C ALA A 97 1.21 12.87 -1.67
N GLN A 98 1.46 11.92 -0.77
CA GLN A 98 1.15 10.51 -0.99
C GLN A 98 -0.33 10.28 -1.26
N VAL A 99 -1.24 10.95 -0.53
CA VAL A 99 -2.68 10.87 -0.80
C VAL A 99 -3.02 11.42 -2.18
N ALA A 100 -2.40 12.52 -2.62
CA ALA A 100 -2.62 13.07 -3.96
C ALA A 100 -2.12 12.12 -5.06
N THR A 101 -0.96 11.48 -4.86
CA THR A 101 -0.42 10.46 -5.76
C THR A 101 -1.32 9.22 -5.81
N PHE A 102 -1.74 8.73 -4.64
CA PHE A 102 -2.69 7.63 -4.51
C PHE A 102 -4.01 7.92 -5.22
N ALA A 103 -4.58 9.13 -5.04
CA ALA A 103 -5.82 9.54 -5.66
C ALA A 103 -5.76 9.47 -7.21
N LYS A 104 -4.61 9.78 -7.81
CA LYS A 104 -4.40 9.65 -9.27
C LYS A 104 -4.38 8.17 -9.69
N SER A 105 -3.64 7.34 -8.96
CA SER A 105 -3.51 5.90 -9.25
C SER A 105 -4.85 5.16 -9.09
N ILE A 106 -5.57 5.42 -8.01
CA ILE A 106 -6.87 4.77 -7.76
C ILE A 106 -7.96 5.26 -8.72
N GLN A 107 -7.91 6.52 -9.16
CA GLN A 107 -8.82 7.04 -10.18
C GLN A 107 -8.61 6.36 -11.54
N LEU A 108 -7.37 6.00 -11.87
CA LEU A 108 -7.07 5.19 -13.06
C LEU A 108 -7.67 3.78 -12.91
N ALA A 109 -7.45 3.11 -11.78
CA ALA A 109 -8.03 1.79 -11.50
C ALA A 109 -9.57 1.82 -11.57
N ALA A 110 -10.19 2.85 -11.00
CA ALA A 110 -11.63 3.06 -11.06
C ALA A 110 -12.15 3.19 -12.50
N ASN A 111 -11.34 3.71 -13.43
CA ASN A 111 -11.73 3.78 -14.82
C ASN A 111 -11.82 2.42 -15.51
N PHE A 112 -11.00 1.46 -15.09
CA PHE A 112 -11.04 0.08 -15.59
C PHE A 112 -12.14 -0.75 -14.91
N LEU A 113 -12.38 -0.52 -13.62
CA LEU A 113 -13.33 -1.28 -12.82
C LEU A 113 -14.75 -0.66 -12.76
N LYS A 114 -15.06 0.32 -13.63
CA LYS A 114 -16.38 1.00 -13.66
C LYS A 114 -17.57 0.03 -13.74
N ARG A 115 -17.39 -1.12 -14.38
CA ARG A 115 -18.44 -2.14 -14.58
C ARG A 115 -18.65 -3.06 -13.37
N CYS A 116 -17.78 -3.02 -12.37
CA CYS A 116 -17.88 -3.82 -11.15
C CYS A 116 -17.59 -2.95 -9.92
N PRO A 117 -18.61 -2.26 -9.36
CA PRO A 117 -18.42 -1.40 -8.19
C PRO A 117 -17.89 -2.14 -6.96
N SER A 118 -18.30 -3.40 -6.75
CA SER A 118 -17.78 -4.26 -5.67
C SER A 118 -16.30 -4.54 -5.81
N CYS A 119 -15.84 -4.88 -7.03
CA CYS A 119 -14.42 -5.07 -7.33
C CYS A 119 -13.62 -3.80 -7.02
N MET A 120 -14.17 -2.63 -7.37
CA MET A 120 -13.52 -1.36 -7.07
C MET A 120 -13.47 -1.09 -5.56
N MET A 121 -14.54 -1.37 -4.82
CA MET A 121 -14.55 -1.20 -3.36
C MET A 121 -13.52 -2.09 -2.68
N ASN A 122 -13.42 -3.35 -3.08
CA ASN A 122 -12.44 -4.28 -2.53
C ASN A 122 -11.00 -3.83 -2.85
N LEU A 123 -10.73 -3.48 -4.10
CA LEU A 123 -9.41 -2.96 -4.50
C LEU A 123 -9.06 -1.67 -3.76
N ALA A 124 -10.02 -0.74 -3.65
CA ALA A 124 -9.83 0.51 -2.94
C ALA A 124 -9.42 0.25 -1.50
N ARG A 125 -10.15 -0.64 -0.80
CA ARG A 125 -9.83 -1.01 0.58
C ARG A 125 -8.39 -1.49 0.74
N HIS A 126 -7.96 -2.43 -0.11
CA HIS A 126 -6.58 -2.95 -0.09
C HIS A 126 -5.53 -1.87 -0.27
N LEU A 127 -5.71 -1.03 -1.30
CA LEU A 127 -4.73 0.00 -1.62
C LEU A 127 -4.72 1.12 -0.56
N CYS A 128 -5.87 1.43 0.04
CA CYS A 128 -5.98 2.35 1.16
C CYS A 128 -5.24 1.83 2.39
N ASP A 129 -5.47 0.57 2.78
CA ASP A 129 -4.83 -0.06 3.94
C ASP A 129 -3.31 -0.12 3.73
N LEU A 130 -2.87 -0.56 2.55
CA LEU A 130 -1.47 -0.57 2.17
C LEU A 130 -0.83 0.83 2.27
N THR A 131 -1.50 1.86 1.73
CA THR A 131 -0.89 3.19 1.58
C THR A 131 -0.94 4.02 2.86
N CYS A 132 -2.06 3.97 3.58
CA CYS A 132 -2.40 4.92 4.64
C CYS A 132 -2.84 4.24 5.95
N GLY A 133 -3.03 2.92 5.97
CA GLY A 133 -3.41 2.18 7.17
C GLY A 133 -2.43 2.42 8.32
N VAL A 134 -2.93 2.48 9.55
CA VAL A 134 -2.11 2.81 10.73
C VAL A 134 -1.28 1.65 11.24
N ASP A 135 -1.51 0.45 10.69
CA ASP A 135 -1.03 -0.83 11.18
C ASP A 135 -0.25 -1.61 10.11
N GLN A 136 0.47 -0.89 9.25
CA GLN A 136 1.24 -1.44 8.13
C GLN A 136 2.18 -2.56 8.56
N THR A 137 2.86 -2.42 9.69
CA THR A 137 3.83 -3.43 10.17
C THR A 137 3.20 -4.79 10.47
N ASN A 138 1.88 -4.87 10.60
CA ASN A 138 1.20 -6.13 10.81
C ASN A 138 1.18 -7.03 9.55
N PHE A 139 1.30 -6.43 8.37
CA PHE A 139 1.13 -7.12 7.09
C PHE A 139 2.17 -6.74 6.03
N MET A 140 3.17 -5.91 6.35
CA MET A 140 4.26 -5.60 5.43
C MET A 140 5.58 -5.22 6.11
N ASP A 141 6.70 -5.48 5.43
CA ASP A 141 8.05 -5.06 5.82
C ASP A 141 8.81 -4.43 4.64
N ILE A 142 9.80 -3.58 4.93
CA ILE A 142 10.79 -3.16 3.94
C ILE A 142 11.83 -4.26 3.75
N VAL A 143 12.11 -4.59 2.49
CA VAL A 143 13.12 -5.57 2.08
C VAL A 143 14.38 -4.89 1.57
N GLU A 144 14.22 -3.80 0.81
CA GLU A 144 15.33 -3.09 0.20
C GLU A 144 15.05 -1.58 0.13
N THR A 145 16.08 -0.80 0.43
CA THR A 145 16.13 0.64 0.27
C THR A 145 17.33 1.05 -0.60
N LYS A 146 17.24 2.23 -1.23
CA LYS A 146 18.34 2.86 -1.97
C LYS A 146 18.37 4.35 -1.68
N ASN A 147 19.50 4.98 -1.97
CA ASN A 147 19.66 6.42 -1.85
C ASN A 147 19.54 7.10 -3.22
N ASN A 148 18.82 8.22 -3.26
CA ASN A 148 18.75 9.05 -4.45
C ASN A 148 20.04 9.91 -4.59
N SER A 149 20.16 10.67 -5.68
CA SER A 149 21.32 11.56 -5.91
C SER A 149 21.48 12.67 -4.87
N LYS A 150 20.44 12.94 -4.07
CA LYS A 150 20.44 13.90 -2.97
C LYS A 150 20.74 13.25 -1.61
N GLY A 151 21.04 11.95 -1.59
CA GLY A 151 21.30 11.18 -0.36
C GLY A 151 20.04 10.85 0.45
N GLN A 152 18.84 11.02 -0.11
CA GLN A 152 17.60 10.62 0.58
C GLN A 152 17.30 9.15 0.29
N GLU A 153 17.02 8.40 1.35
CA GLU A 153 16.66 7.00 1.28
C GLU A 153 15.22 6.81 0.79
N TYR A 154 15.01 5.84 -0.08
CA TYR A 154 13.70 5.47 -0.61
C TYR A 154 13.56 3.95 -0.72
N ILE A 155 12.32 3.47 -0.61
CA ILE A 155 12.00 2.03 -0.63
C ILE A 155 12.00 1.52 -2.08
N THR A 156 12.69 0.41 -2.33
CA THR A 156 12.68 -0.29 -3.63
C THR A 156 11.96 -1.62 -3.58
N ALA A 157 11.93 -2.28 -2.42
CA ALA A 157 11.22 -3.53 -2.26
C ALA A 157 10.56 -3.67 -0.88
N ILE A 158 9.38 -4.29 -0.87
CA ILE A 158 8.62 -4.66 0.34
C ILE A 158 8.21 -6.12 0.27
N ASP A 159 7.99 -6.72 1.43
CA ASP A 159 7.27 -7.99 1.55
C ASP A 159 5.84 -7.72 2.03
N LEU A 160 4.86 -8.42 1.45
CA LEU A 160 3.45 -8.34 1.85
C LEU A 160 2.99 -9.70 2.38
N TYR A 161 2.36 -9.68 3.55
CA TYR A 161 1.86 -10.86 4.25
C TYR A 161 0.34 -10.85 4.24
N ILE A 162 -0.28 -11.63 3.36
CA ILE A 162 -1.72 -11.60 3.13
C ILE A 162 -2.31 -13.01 3.31
N THR A 163 -3.32 -13.14 4.16
CA THR A 163 -3.97 -14.44 4.42
C THR A 163 -4.84 -14.89 3.25
N ASN A 164 -4.96 -16.20 3.06
CA ASN A 164 -5.80 -16.77 2.02
C ASN A 164 -7.29 -16.42 2.19
N ASP A 165 -7.76 -16.25 3.42
CA ASP A 165 -9.15 -15.88 3.70
C ASP A 165 -9.45 -14.44 3.29
N TYR A 166 -8.54 -13.51 3.57
CA TYR A 166 -8.64 -12.12 3.14
C TYR A 166 -8.66 -12.00 1.62
N LEU A 167 -7.76 -12.74 0.98
CA LEU A 167 -7.67 -12.92 -0.45
C LEU A 167 -8.99 -13.49 -1.02
N ASN A 168 -9.53 -14.57 -0.45
CA ASN A 168 -10.82 -15.15 -0.87
C ASN A 168 -12.00 -14.19 -0.76
N GLY A 169 -12.06 -13.39 0.30
CA GLY A 169 -13.09 -12.36 0.45
C GLY A 169 -13.00 -11.24 -0.59
N THR A 170 -11.84 -11.06 -1.22
CA THR A 170 -11.60 -10.02 -2.23
C THR A 170 -12.15 -10.39 -3.60
N TRP A 171 -12.02 -11.65 -4.01
CA TRP A 171 -12.33 -12.11 -5.37
C TRP A 171 -13.56 -13.01 -5.50
N ARG A 172 -14.08 -13.62 -4.42
CA ARG A 172 -15.23 -14.55 -4.48
C ARG A 172 -16.62 -13.88 -4.44
N TRP A 173 -16.78 -12.71 -5.06
CA TRP A 173 -18.09 -12.08 -5.22
C TRP A 173 -18.49 -11.92 -6.69
N ILE A 174 -18.49 -13.05 -7.42
CA ILE A 174 -19.24 -13.25 -8.66
C ILE A 174 -20.41 -14.18 -8.35
#